data_AF-A0A820HZH6-F1
#
_entry.id   AF-A0A820HZH6-F1
#
_cell.length_a   1.000
_cell.length_b   1.000
_cell.length_c   1.000
_cell.angle_alpha   90.00
_cell.angle_beta   90.00
_cell.angle_gamma   90.00
#
_symmetry.space_group_name_H-M   'P 1'
#
loop_
_entity.id
_entity.type
_entity.pdbx_description
1 polymer ?
#
loop_
_entity_poly.entity_id
_entity_poly.type
_entity_poly.pdbx_seq_one_letter_code
_entity_poly.pdbx_strand_id
1 'polypeptide(L)'
;MHKNDTIWTAIRKADKQALKQIINVNPDVINIRGPVGECPIHMLFLYGTEAHLDIARYLITQFPHIVTQIYNQSIDSNGNTILHMLVIHNLPEIYTKFKERWLRDKNLTESFDTYDTNMTEISNKQEVLLWNRMNKDGLTPMTLAAKLGRAKMLSFLLDERKILLWAYGDISCLLHPLDQLDLDLIEK
;
A
#
# COMPACT_ATOMS: atom_id res chain seq x y z
N MET A 1 -7.95 31.62 20.45
CA MET A 1 -7.83 30.17 20.68
C MET A 1 -8.92 29.46 19.88
N HIS A 2 -8.62 29.04 18.64
CA HIS A 2 -9.57 28.28 17.81
C HIS A 2 -9.65 26.84 18.34
N LYS A 3 -10.72 26.52 19.07
CA LYS A 3 -10.97 25.19 19.65
C LYS A 3 -11.31 24.10 18.61
N ASN A 4 -11.31 24.40 17.31
CA ASN A 4 -11.81 23.52 16.25
C ASN A 4 -10.77 23.08 15.19
N ASP A 5 -9.51 23.49 15.29
CA ASP A 5 -8.49 23.14 14.29
C ASP A 5 -7.78 21.85 14.69
N THR A 6 -8.50 20.74 14.59
CA THR A 6 -7.91 19.40 14.65
C THR A 6 -7.35 19.04 13.28
N ILE A 7 -6.29 18.23 13.23
CA ILE A 7 -5.76 17.73 11.96
C ILE A 7 -6.86 17.04 11.13
N TRP A 8 -7.84 16.39 11.78
CA TRP A 8 -9.00 15.78 11.14
C TRP A 8 -9.90 16.78 10.39
N THR A 9 -10.11 17.98 10.94
CA THR A 9 -10.91 19.02 10.24
C THR A 9 -10.16 19.58 9.04
N ALA A 10 -8.84 19.75 9.15
CA ALA A 10 -7.99 20.13 8.03
C ALA A 10 -7.99 19.08 6.91
N ILE A 11 -7.88 17.79 7.26
CA ILE A 11 -7.96 16.68 6.31
C ILE A 11 -9.32 16.64 5.64
N ARG A 12 -10.42 16.70 6.40
CA ARG A 12 -11.79 16.66 5.85
C ARG A 12 -12.07 17.81 4.87
N LYS A 13 -11.43 18.97 5.06
CA LYS A 13 -11.53 20.13 4.15
C LYS A 13 -10.49 20.13 3.02
N ALA A 14 -9.57 19.16 2.98
CA ALA A 14 -8.40 19.15 2.12
C ALA A 14 -7.55 20.44 2.20
N ASP A 15 -7.47 21.06 3.38
CA ASP A 15 -6.72 22.30 3.57
C ASP A 15 -5.24 22.01 3.88
N LYS A 16 -4.42 22.06 2.83
CA LYS A 16 -2.96 21.83 2.91
C LYS A 16 -2.25 22.91 3.75
N GLN A 17 -2.74 24.14 3.78
CA GLN A 17 -2.08 25.22 4.52
C GLN A 17 -2.33 25.09 6.02
N ALA A 18 -3.59 24.89 6.42
CA ALA A 18 -3.94 24.63 7.81
C ALA A 18 -3.21 23.39 8.34
N LEU A 19 -3.15 22.32 7.54
CA LEU A 19 -2.44 21.10 7.91
C LEU A 19 -0.94 21.33 8.13
N LYS A 20 -0.28 22.12 7.27
CA LYS A 20 1.13 22.51 7.47
C LYS A 20 1.34 23.32 8.74
N GLN A 21 0.45 24.27 9.04
CA GLN A 21 0.54 25.06 10.27
C GLN A 21 0.42 24.18 11.51
N ILE A 22 -0.54 23.26 11.53
CA ILE A 22 -0.75 22.31 12.62
C ILE A 22 0.50 21.43 12.82
N ILE A 23 1.06 20.88 11.73
CA ILE A 23 2.26 20.04 11.77
C ILE A 23 3.49 20.82 12.23
N ASN A 24 3.63 22.09 11.84
CA ASN A 24 4.75 22.93 12.28
C ASN A 24 4.69 23.22 13.78
N VAL A 25 3.50 23.35 14.36
CA VAL A 25 3.32 23.55 15.80
C VAL A 25 3.58 22.26 16.57
N ASN A 26 3.10 21.12 16.06
CA ASN A 26 3.33 19.82 16.65
C ASN A 26 3.54 18.78 15.54
N PRO A 27 4.73 18.20 15.37
CA PRO A 27 4.93 17.17 14.35
C PRO A 27 4.23 15.85 14.69
N ASP A 28 4.03 15.53 15.96
CA ASP A 28 3.50 14.24 16.41
C ASP A 28 2.02 14.04 16.09
N VAL A 29 1.29 15.10 15.72
CA VAL A 29 -0.12 14.99 15.33
C VAL A 29 -0.33 14.14 14.08
N ILE A 30 0.71 13.86 13.29
CA ILE A 30 0.61 12.92 12.16
C ILE A 30 0.41 11.47 12.62
N ASN A 31 0.78 11.16 13.86
CA ASN A 31 0.74 9.81 14.44
C ASN A 31 -0.53 9.54 15.24
N ILE A 32 -1.44 10.51 15.35
CA ILE A 32 -2.68 10.30 16.10
C ILE A 32 -3.53 9.23 15.43
N ARG A 33 -4.30 8.51 16.24
CA ARG A 33 -5.29 7.55 15.78
C ARG A 33 -6.68 8.13 15.98
N GLY A 34 -7.53 7.93 14.98
CA GLY A 34 -8.94 8.23 15.11
C GLY A 34 -9.67 7.16 15.92
N PRO A 35 -10.98 7.33 16.16
CA PRO A 35 -11.79 6.41 16.97
C PRO A 35 -11.85 4.98 16.42
N VAL A 36 -11.61 4.78 15.12
CA VAL A 36 -11.61 3.47 14.46
C VAL A 36 -10.18 2.93 14.30
N GLY A 37 -9.18 3.63 14.83
CA GLY A 37 -7.77 3.31 14.62
C GLY A 37 -7.24 3.78 13.27
N GLU A 38 -7.98 4.65 12.56
CA GLU A 38 -7.54 5.25 11.32
C GLU A 38 -6.39 6.24 11.55
N CYS A 39 -5.51 6.37 10.56
CA CYS A 39 -4.43 7.34 10.58
C CYS A 39 -4.82 8.51 9.66
N PRO A 40 -4.29 9.72 9.90
CA PRO A 40 -4.44 10.87 9.02
C PRO A 40 -4.25 10.54 7.54
N ILE A 41 -3.20 9.77 7.24
CA ILE A 41 -2.88 9.35 5.88
C ILE A 41 -3.89 8.36 5.28
N HIS A 42 -4.49 7.46 6.07
CA HIS A 42 -5.58 6.60 5.59
C HIS A 42 -6.77 7.43 5.14
N MET A 43 -7.12 8.46 5.91
CA MET A 43 -8.24 9.32 5.57
C MET A 43 -7.99 10.10 4.27
N LEU A 44 -6.75 10.51 4.00
CA LEU A 44 -6.40 11.15 2.73
C LEU A 44 -6.64 10.23 1.53
N PHE A 45 -6.24 8.96 1.64
CA PHE A 45 -6.50 7.96 0.60
C PHE A 45 -7.97 7.51 0.56
N LEU A 46 -8.69 7.57 1.68
CA LEU A 46 -10.13 7.29 1.70
C LEU A 46 -10.92 8.33 0.93
N TYR A 47 -10.63 9.63 1.15
CA TYR A 47 -11.31 10.70 0.44
C TYR A 47 -10.90 10.78 -1.03
N GLY A 48 -9.62 10.53 -1.35
CA GLY A 48 -9.18 10.25 -2.72
C GLY A 48 -9.29 11.40 -3.73
N THR A 49 -9.67 12.62 -3.32
CA THR A 49 -9.68 13.76 -4.25
C THR A 49 -8.25 14.21 -4.54
N GLU A 50 -8.02 14.87 -5.68
CA GLU A 50 -6.68 15.37 -6.05
C GLU A 50 -6.03 16.22 -4.96
N ALA A 51 -6.81 17.04 -4.25
CA ALA A 51 -6.30 17.83 -3.14
C ALA A 51 -5.83 16.96 -1.95
N HIS A 52 -6.56 15.90 -1.61
CA HIS A 52 -6.12 14.97 -0.56
C HIS A 52 -4.90 14.16 -1.00
N LEU A 53 -4.84 13.76 -2.27
CA LEU A 53 -3.69 13.04 -2.83
C LEU A 53 -2.43 13.90 -2.86
N ASP A 54 -2.53 15.19 -3.18
CA ASP A 54 -1.42 16.15 -3.08
C ASP A 54 -0.92 16.29 -1.63
N ILE A 55 -1.83 16.36 -0.66
CA ILE A 55 -1.47 16.35 0.77
C ILE A 55 -0.79 15.01 1.14
N ALA A 56 -1.30 13.88 0.69
CA ALA A 56 -0.71 12.57 0.97
C ALA A 56 0.71 12.45 0.41
N ARG A 57 0.93 12.88 -0.84
CA ARG A 57 2.26 12.92 -1.47
C ARG A 57 3.23 13.80 -0.68
N TYR A 58 2.76 14.97 -0.23
CA TYR A 58 3.55 15.85 0.63
C TYR A 58 3.94 15.15 1.94
N LEU A 59 3.00 14.54 2.65
CA LEU A 59 3.26 13.86 3.91
C LEU A 59 4.22 12.68 3.78
N ILE A 60 4.06 11.85 2.74
CA ILE A 60 4.96 10.70 2.50
C ILE A 60 6.39 11.18 2.22
N THR A 61 6.53 12.30 1.54
CA THR A 61 7.85 12.87 1.21
C THR A 61 8.53 13.47 2.43
N GLN A 62 7.77 14.16 3.30
CA GLN A 62 8.32 14.81 4.49
C GLN A 62 8.50 13.86 5.68
N PHE A 63 7.60 12.88 5.82
CA PHE A 63 7.56 11.96 6.96
C PHE A 63 7.48 10.50 6.48
N PRO A 64 8.55 9.92 5.92
CA PRO A 64 8.52 8.54 5.39
C PRO A 64 8.18 7.47 6.43
N HIS A 65 8.38 7.77 7.72
CA HIS A 65 8.04 6.86 8.82
C HIS A 65 6.52 6.71 9.04
N ILE A 66 5.69 7.61 8.51
CA ILE A 66 4.23 7.53 8.66
C ILE A 66 3.64 6.28 7.99
N VAL A 67 4.36 5.77 6.98
CA VAL A 67 3.96 4.63 6.15
C VAL A 67 3.91 3.34 6.97
N THR A 68 4.79 3.18 7.96
CA THR A 68 4.92 1.97 8.79
C THR A 68 3.70 1.74 9.68
N GLN A 69 3.06 2.84 10.08
CA GLN A 69 1.97 2.90 11.05
C GLN A 69 0.64 2.32 10.55
N ILE A 70 0.60 1.97 9.27
CA ILE A 70 -0.60 1.70 8.48
C ILE A 70 -0.95 0.21 8.46
N TYR A 71 0.06 -0.65 8.61
CA TYR A 71 0.03 -1.98 8.02
C TYR A 71 -0.75 -3.06 8.77
N ASN A 72 -1.01 -2.86 10.06
CA ASN A 72 -1.53 -3.96 10.88
C ASN A 72 -3.02 -3.86 11.22
N GLN A 73 -3.67 -2.70 11.09
CA GLN A 73 -5.03 -2.53 11.63
C GLN A 73 -5.96 -1.61 10.83
N SER A 74 -5.48 -0.99 9.75
CA SER A 74 -6.30 -0.07 8.96
C SER A 74 -6.91 -0.75 7.74
N ILE A 75 -8.19 -1.09 7.86
CA ILE A 75 -9.01 -1.50 6.74
C ILE A 75 -10.21 -0.56 6.66
N ASP A 76 -10.68 -0.29 5.44
CA ASP A 76 -11.95 0.42 5.27
C ASP A 76 -13.15 -0.50 5.57
N SER A 77 -14.36 0.03 5.41
CA SER A 77 -15.60 -0.73 5.58
C SER A 77 -15.72 -1.93 4.63
N ASN A 78 -14.97 -1.96 3.54
CA ASN A 78 -14.94 -3.02 2.53
C ASN A 78 -13.75 -3.99 2.73
N GLY A 79 -12.97 -3.84 3.80
CA GLY A 79 -11.77 -4.64 4.04
C GLY A 79 -10.58 -4.26 3.16
N ASN A 80 -10.64 -3.14 2.44
CA ASN A 80 -9.54 -2.67 1.63
C ASN A 80 -8.42 -2.18 2.55
N THR A 81 -7.25 -2.79 2.39
CA THR A 81 -6.01 -2.25 2.96
C THR A 81 -5.57 -1.00 2.20
N ILE A 82 -4.55 -0.30 2.71
CA ILE A 82 -3.99 0.86 2.00
C ILE A 82 -3.54 0.53 0.56
N LEU A 83 -3.02 -0.68 0.33
CA LEU A 83 -2.58 -1.09 -1.00
C LEU A 83 -3.75 -1.20 -1.98
N HIS A 84 -4.91 -1.66 -1.52
CA HIS A 84 -6.14 -1.65 -2.32
C HIS A 84 -6.57 -0.21 -2.64
N MET A 85 -6.48 0.69 -1.67
CA MET A 85 -6.79 2.11 -1.89
C MET A 85 -5.86 2.76 -2.92
N LEU A 86 -4.56 2.45 -2.88
CA LEU A 86 -3.60 2.92 -3.88
C LEU A 86 -3.89 2.38 -5.29
N VAL A 87 -4.38 1.14 -5.37
CA VAL A 87 -4.86 0.54 -6.63
C VAL A 87 -6.12 1.25 -7.14
N ILE A 88 -7.10 1.51 -6.28
CA ILE A 88 -8.33 2.24 -6.64
C ILE A 88 -7.99 3.60 -7.24
N HIS A 89 -7.02 4.31 -6.64
CA HIS A 89 -6.54 5.62 -7.10
C HIS A 89 -5.48 5.56 -8.21
N ASN A 90 -5.07 4.37 -8.65
CA ASN A 90 -4.10 4.17 -9.74
C ASN A 90 -2.74 4.87 -9.49
N LEU A 91 -2.19 4.72 -8.28
CA LEU A 91 -0.96 5.40 -7.80
C LEU A 91 0.24 4.44 -7.62
N PRO A 92 0.90 3.96 -8.70
CA PRO A 92 1.98 2.98 -8.58
C PRO A 92 3.22 3.52 -7.86
N GLU A 93 3.56 4.80 -8.06
CA GLU A 93 4.72 5.44 -7.41
C GLU A 93 4.63 5.43 -5.88
N ILE A 94 3.41 5.61 -5.35
CA ILE A 94 3.18 5.57 -3.91
C ILE A 94 3.18 4.11 -3.44
N TYR A 95 2.64 3.20 -4.25
CA TYR A 95 2.64 1.78 -3.95
C TYR A 95 4.06 1.25 -3.71
N THR A 96 5.02 1.56 -4.59
CA THR A 96 6.42 1.16 -4.42
C THR A 96 6.99 1.68 -3.09
N LYS A 97 6.79 2.97 -2.77
CA LYS A 97 7.27 3.55 -1.49
C LYS A 97 6.72 2.84 -0.27
N PHE A 98 5.45 2.42 -0.34
CA PHE A 98 4.82 1.65 0.72
C PHE A 98 5.45 0.26 0.83
N LYS A 99 5.53 -0.47 -0.28
CA LYS A 99 6.13 -1.80 -0.34
C LYS A 99 7.57 -1.82 0.18
N GLU A 100 8.44 -0.95 -0.34
CA GLU A 100 9.84 -0.81 0.07
C GLU A 100 9.96 -0.56 1.58
N ARG A 101 9.11 0.32 2.11
CA ARG A 101 9.13 0.64 3.53
C ARG A 101 8.72 -0.55 4.38
N TRP A 102 7.65 -1.26 3.97
CA TRP A 102 7.17 -2.44 4.67
C TRP A 102 8.24 -3.54 4.74
N LEU A 103 8.91 -3.81 3.61
CA LEU A 103 10.02 -4.76 3.52
C LEU A 103 11.15 -4.39 4.48
N ARG A 104 11.54 -3.10 4.50
CA ARG A 104 12.56 -2.58 5.42
C ARG A 104 12.17 -2.79 6.88
N ASP A 105 10.94 -2.47 7.28
CA ASP A 105 10.53 -2.58 8.69
C ASP A 105 10.47 -4.04 9.16
N LYS A 106 10.16 -4.98 8.27
CA LYS A 106 10.15 -6.41 8.57
C LYS A 106 11.53 -7.05 8.46
N ASN A 107 12.57 -6.27 8.12
CA ASN A 107 13.92 -6.75 7.78
C ASN A 107 13.88 -7.88 6.73
N LEU A 108 12.89 -7.85 5.83
CA LEU A 108 12.79 -8.80 4.73
C LEU A 108 13.64 -8.27 3.58
N THR A 109 14.66 -9.03 3.19
CA THR A 109 15.31 -8.83 1.90
C THR A 109 14.42 -9.41 0.80
N GLU A 110 14.32 -8.75 -0.35
CA GLU A 110 13.85 -9.39 -1.58
C GLU A 110 14.84 -10.49 -1.94
N SER A 111 14.76 -11.66 -1.30
CA SER A 111 15.35 -12.85 -1.86
C SER A 111 14.47 -13.23 -3.05
N PHE A 112 14.88 -12.70 -4.20
CA PHE A 112 14.40 -12.99 -5.54
C PHE A 112 14.50 -14.49 -5.89
N ASP A 113 15.15 -15.29 -5.05
CA ASP A 113 15.39 -16.73 -5.20
C ASP A 113 14.38 -17.64 -4.48
N THR A 114 13.25 -17.13 -3.99
CA THR A 114 12.21 -17.97 -3.34
C THR A 114 11.30 -18.69 -4.35
N TYR A 115 11.92 -19.40 -5.30
CA TYR A 115 11.37 -20.66 -5.81
C TYR A 115 11.81 -21.85 -4.94
N ASP A 116 12.65 -21.62 -3.92
CA ASP A 116 13.05 -22.69 -3.02
C ASP A 116 11.85 -23.13 -2.16
N THR A 117 11.53 -24.41 -2.31
CA THR A 117 10.33 -25.15 -1.91
C THR A 117 10.15 -25.28 -0.39
N ASN A 118 10.73 -24.37 0.40
CA ASN A 118 10.71 -24.37 1.86
C ASN A 118 10.14 -23.04 2.38
N MET A 119 8.97 -22.64 1.87
CA MET A 119 8.13 -21.61 2.50
C MET A 119 7.48 -22.16 3.79
N THR A 120 8.27 -22.73 4.70
CA THR A 120 7.80 -23.32 5.97
C THR A 120 8.74 -23.09 7.14
N GLU A 121 9.70 -22.15 7.06
CA GLU A 121 10.46 -21.72 8.24
C GLU A 121 10.56 -20.20 8.39
N ILE A 122 9.47 -19.48 8.08
CA ILE A 122 9.08 -18.36 8.95
C ILE A 122 8.34 -19.00 10.13
N SER A 123 9.14 -19.66 10.96
CA SER A 123 8.75 -20.21 12.24
C SER A 123 8.37 -19.06 13.16
N ASN A 124 7.14 -18.57 13.01
CA ASN A 124 6.23 -18.06 14.03
C ASN A 124 5.16 -17.16 13.40
N LYS A 125 3.97 -17.76 13.18
CA LYS A 125 2.69 -17.17 12.73
C LYS A 125 2.65 -16.59 11.31
N GLN A 126 1.86 -17.26 10.47
CA GLN A 126 1.31 -16.86 9.17
C GLN A 126 0.98 -15.35 9.07
N GLU A 127 1.96 -14.49 8.80
CA GLU A 127 1.69 -13.15 8.30
C GLU A 127 1.63 -13.23 6.77
N VAL A 128 0.40 -13.31 6.25
CA VAL A 128 0.14 -13.13 4.82
C VAL A 128 0.74 -11.80 4.39
N LEU A 129 1.62 -11.85 3.37
CA LEU A 129 2.22 -10.68 2.74
C LEU A 129 1.13 -9.66 2.42
N LEU A 130 1.42 -8.36 2.62
CA LEU A 130 0.37 -7.33 2.55
C LEU A 130 -0.33 -7.28 1.18
N TRP A 131 0.40 -7.57 0.10
CA TRP A 131 -0.12 -7.63 -1.27
C TRP A 131 -0.85 -8.94 -1.61
N ASN A 132 -0.82 -9.93 -0.72
CA ASN A 132 -1.63 -11.16 -0.82
C ASN A 132 -2.88 -11.10 0.06
N ARG A 133 -3.02 -10.07 0.91
CA ARG A 133 -4.24 -9.90 1.71
C ARG A 133 -5.41 -9.56 0.80
N MET A 134 -6.52 -10.27 0.99
CA MET A 134 -7.76 -10.04 0.28
C MET A 134 -8.65 -9.06 1.05
N ASN A 135 -9.42 -8.26 0.31
CA ASN A 135 -10.51 -7.48 0.87
C ASN A 135 -11.75 -8.36 1.15
N LYS A 136 -12.87 -7.77 1.60
CA LYS A 136 -14.12 -8.53 1.89
C LYS A 136 -14.73 -9.20 0.66
N ASP A 137 -14.37 -8.75 -0.54
CA ASP A 137 -14.81 -9.34 -1.81
C ASP A 137 -13.88 -10.48 -2.27
N GLY A 138 -12.88 -10.87 -1.48
CA GLY A 138 -11.91 -11.90 -1.86
C GLY A 138 -10.88 -11.42 -2.89
N LEU A 139 -10.71 -10.11 -3.07
CA LEU A 139 -9.78 -9.54 -4.05
C LEU A 139 -8.51 -9.07 -3.37
N THR A 140 -7.36 -9.47 -3.89
CA THR A 140 -6.05 -8.88 -3.61
C THR A 140 -5.91 -7.50 -4.29
N PRO A 141 -4.93 -6.66 -3.95
CA PRO A 141 -4.68 -5.40 -4.66
C PRO A 141 -4.50 -5.60 -6.17
N MET A 142 -3.83 -6.68 -6.59
CA MET A 142 -3.60 -6.98 -8.01
C MET A 142 -4.87 -7.39 -8.75
N THR A 143 -5.64 -8.32 -8.18
CA THR A 143 -6.91 -8.76 -8.77
C THR A 143 -7.95 -7.63 -8.77
N LEU A 144 -7.92 -6.75 -7.76
CA LEU A 144 -8.70 -5.53 -7.74
C LEU A 144 -8.29 -4.58 -8.88
N ALA A 145 -6.99 -4.43 -9.17
CA ALA A 145 -6.52 -3.62 -10.29
C ALA A 145 -7.07 -4.13 -11.64
N ALA A 146 -7.08 -5.45 -11.82
CA ALA A 146 -7.66 -6.10 -12.99
C ALA A 146 -9.18 -5.87 -13.05
N LYS A 147 -9.91 -6.13 -11.96
CA LYS A 147 -11.37 -5.94 -11.88
C LYS A 147 -11.79 -4.50 -12.18
N LEU A 148 -11.01 -3.51 -11.75
CA LEU A 148 -11.28 -2.08 -11.99
C LEU A 148 -10.78 -1.58 -13.36
N GLY A 149 -10.15 -2.43 -14.18
CA GLY A 149 -9.60 -2.02 -15.48
C GLY A 149 -8.43 -1.04 -15.38
N ARG A 150 -7.69 -1.04 -14.25
CA ARG A 150 -6.54 -0.15 -14.03
C ARG A 150 -5.29 -0.69 -14.73
N ALA A 151 -5.26 -0.66 -16.07
CA ALA A 151 -4.20 -1.26 -16.87
C ALA A 151 -2.78 -0.80 -16.48
N LYS A 152 -2.59 0.50 -16.21
CA LYS A 152 -1.30 1.06 -15.74
C LYS A 152 -0.84 0.42 -14.43
N MET A 153 -1.74 0.36 -13.43
CA MET A 153 -1.45 -0.25 -12.15
C MET A 153 -1.23 -1.77 -12.28
N LEU A 154 -2.06 -2.45 -13.07
CA LEU A 154 -1.94 -3.90 -13.27
C LEU A 154 -0.60 -4.26 -13.95
N SER A 155 -0.20 -3.55 -15.00
CA SER A 155 1.10 -3.74 -15.66
C SER A 155 2.22 -3.53 -14.66
N PHE A 156 2.17 -2.45 -13.88
CA PHE A 156 3.15 -2.18 -12.83
C PHE A 156 3.25 -3.32 -11.81
N LEU A 157 2.12 -3.84 -11.32
CA LEU A 157 2.10 -4.96 -10.36
C LEU A 157 2.61 -6.27 -10.97
N LEU A 158 2.32 -6.54 -12.25
CA LEU A 158 2.86 -7.70 -12.97
C LEU A 158 4.38 -7.58 -13.17
N ASP A 159 4.84 -6.39 -13.53
CA ASP A 159 6.24 -6.09 -13.77
C ASP A 159 7.08 -6.14 -12.49
N GLU A 160 6.54 -5.70 -11.36
CA GLU A 160 7.24 -5.80 -10.06
C GLU A 160 7.44 -7.23 -9.57
N ARG A 161 6.65 -8.18 -10.09
CA ARG A 161 6.64 -9.57 -9.61
C ARG A 161 7.32 -10.55 -10.55
N LYS A 162 7.72 -10.10 -11.75
CA LYS A 162 8.35 -10.97 -12.73
C LYS A 162 9.80 -11.27 -12.37
N ILE A 163 10.21 -12.48 -12.65
CA ILE A 163 11.57 -12.97 -12.42
C ILE A 163 12.26 -13.12 -13.77
N LEU A 164 13.44 -12.53 -13.92
CA LEU A 164 14.26 -12.74 -15.11
C LEU A 164 14.97 -14.09 -14.98
N LEU A 165 14.61 -15.05 -15.82
CA LEU A 165 15.25 -16.37 -15.85
C LEU A 165 16.56 -16.32 -16.62
N TRP A 166 16.53 -15.76 -17.83
CA TRP A 166 17.72 -15.55 -18.65
C TRP A 166 17.51 -14.41 -19.65
N ALA A 167 18.61 -13.82 -20.09
CA ALA A 167 18.64 -12.87 -21.20
C ALA A 167 19.84 -13.16 -22.10
N TYR A 168 19.63 -13.07 -23.42
CA TYR A 168 20.66 -13.22 -24.44
C TYR A 168 20.46 -12.15 -25.52
N GLY A 169 21.36 -11.17 -25.55
CA GLY A 169 21.19 -9.98 -26.40
C GLY A 169 19.88 -9.26 -26.09
N ASP A 170 19.06 -9.04 -27.12
CA ASP A 170 17.76 -8.37 -27.01
C ASP A 170 16.60 -9.32 -26.63
N ILE A 171 16.89 -10.61 -26.41
CA ILE A 171 15.89 -11.63 -26.06
C ILE A 171 15.97 -11.91 -24.57
N SER A 172 14.83 -11.91 -23.87
CA SER A 172 14.74 -12.27 -22.47
C SER A 172 13.60 -13.25 -22.21
N CYS A 173 13.79 -14.11 -21.21
CA CYS A 173 12.77 -15.00 -20.67
C CYS A 173 12.40 -14.54 -19.26
N LEU A 174 11.15 -14.15 -19.10
CA LEU A 174 10.58 -13.62 -17.87
C LEU A 174 9.54 -14.61 -17.33
N LEU A 175 9.61 -14.90 -16.05
CA LEU A 175 8.68 -15.75 -15.33
C LEU A 175 7.73 -14.88 -14.52
N HIS A 176 6.45 -14.90 -14.86
CA HIS A 176 5.41 -14.19 -14.11
C HIS A 176 4.73 -15.14 -13.12
N PRO A 177 4.56 -14.75 -11.84
CA PRO A 177 3.87 -15.60 -10.87
C PRO A 177 2.38 -15.67 -11.19
N LEU A 178 1.83 -16.88 -11.13
CA LEU A 178 0.43 -17.18 -11.46
C LEU A 178 -0.46 -17.33 -10.22
N ASP A 179 0.10 -17.20 -9.02
CA ASP A 179 -0.57 -17.39 -7.73
C ASP A 179 -1.87 -16.56 -7.52
N GLN A 180 -2.02 -15.45 -8.26
CA GLN A 180 -3.22 -14.60 -8.22
C GLN A 180 -3.94 -14.48 -9.58
N LEU A 181 -3.41 -15.13 -10.62
CA LEU A 181 -3.92 -15.04 -12.00
C LEU A 181 -4.60 -16.32 -12.45
N ASP A 182 -4.13 -17.46 -11.94
CA ASP A 182 -4.60 -18.79 -12.30
C ASP A 182 -5.12 -19.49 -11.04
N LEU A 183 -6.44 -19.39 -10.84
CA LEU A 183 -7.12 -19.89 -9.64
C LEU A 183 -7.25 -21.43 -9.66
N ASP A 184 -7.08 -22.07 -10.81
CA ASP A 184 -7.24 -23.51 -11.00
C ASP A 184 -6.05 -24.32 -10.42
N LEU A 185 -4.99 -23.65 -9.96
CA LEU A 185 -3.82 -24.28 -9.33
C LEU A 185 -4.01 -24.56 -7.82
N ILE A 186 -5.10 -24.09 -7.21
CA ILE A 186 -5.34 -24.21 -5.76
C ILE A 186 -6.23 -25.42 -5.41
N GLU A 187 -6.93 -26.03 -6.39
CA GLU A 187 -7.85 -27.16 -6.19
C GLU A 187 -7.30 -28.53 -6.65
N LYS A 188 -6.04 -28.87 -6.34
CA LYS A 188 -5.54 -30.24 -6.52
C LYS A 188 -4.95 -30.85 -5.25
#